data_AF-A0A7M3YZM3-F1
#
_entry.id   AF-A0A7M3YZM3-F1
#
_cell.length_a   1.000
_cell.length_b   1.000
_cell.length_c   1.000
_cell.angle_alpha   90.00
_cell.angle_beta   90.00
_cell.angle_gamma   90.00
#
_symmetry.space_group_name_H-M   'P 1'
#
loop_
_entity.id
_entity.type
_entity.pdbx_description
1 polymer ?
#
loop_
_entity_poly.entity_id
_entity_poly.type
_entity_poly.pdbx_seq_one_letter_code
_entity_poly.pdbx_strand_id
1 'polypeptide(L)' 'AVELTVAALDAVQNHDQGDMHELWIEGEDQVLIDILTPYRIVMLAGTKGNIARWRHSMDHLRPQLATTQEM' A
#
# COMPACT_ATOMS: atom_id res chain seq x y z
N ALA A 1 -3.44 1.34 12.24
CA ALA A 1 -3.01 0.81 10.92
C ALA A 1 -3.69 -0.53 10.62
N VAL A 2 -3.39 -1.60 11.39
CA VAL A 2 -3.92 -2.96 11.14
C VAL A 2 -5.45 -3.01 11.04
N GLU A 3 -6.18 -2.40 11.97
CA GLU A 3 -7.66 -2.38 11.95
C GLU A 3 -8.24 -1.74 10.68
N LEU A 4 -7.64 -0.64 10.21
CA LEU A 4 -8.03 0.03 8.96
C LEU A 4 -7.71 -0.85 7.74
N THR A 5 -6.62 -1.60 7.77
CA THR A 5 -6.28 -2.56 6.71
C THR A 5 -7.27 -3.71 6.63
N VAL A 6 -7.68 -4.25 7.78
CA VAL A 6 -8.71 -5.31 7.85
C VAL A 6 -10.04 -4.77 7.31
N ALA A 7 -10.47 -3.58 7.76
CA ALA A 7 -11.70 -2.97 7.31
C ALA A 7 -11.70 -2.69 5.79
N ALA A 8 -10.56 -2.25 5.24
CA ALA A 8 -10.42 -2.02 3.80
C ALA A 8 -10.50 -3.33 3.00
N LEU A 9 -9.86 -4.40 3.48
CA LEU A 9 -9.94 -5.72 2.85
C LEU A 9 -11.36 -6.27 2.87
N ASP A 10 -12.04 -6.20 4.02
CA ASP A 10 -13.43 -6.60 4.16
C ASP A 10 -14.34 -5.81 3.21
N ALA A 11 -14.13 -4.49 3.08
CA ALA A 11 -14.91 -3.66 2.18
C ALA A 11 -14.71 -4.09 0.72
N VAL A 12 -13.49 -4.33 0.28
CA VAL A 12 -13.21 -4.75 -1.11
C VAL A 12 -13.83 -6.12 -1.41
N GLN A 13 -13.69 -7.08 -0.49
CA GLN A 13 -14.22 -8.45 -0.65
C GLN A 13 -15.74 -8.50 -0.66
N ASN A 14 -16.41 -7.69 0.17
CA ASN A 14 -17.88 -7.74 0.29
C ASN A 14 -18.61 -6.89 -0.76
N HIS A 15 -17.89 -6.07 -1.53
CA HIS A 15 -18.49 -5.14 -2.50
C HIS A 15 -18.17 -5.46 -3.97
N ASP A 16 -17.61 -6.65 -4.26
CA ASP A 16 -17.25 -7.10 -5.63
C ASP A 16 -16.36 -6.08 -6.38
N GLN A 17 -15.46 -5.44 -5.64
CA GLN A 17 -14.56 -4.38 -6.14
C GLN A 17 -13.25 -4.94 -6.73
N GLY A 18 -13.11 -6.27 -6.79
CA GLY A 18 -11.87 -6.95 -7.20
C GLY A 18 -10.88 -7.12 -6.05
N ASP A 19 -9.58 -7.09 -6.35
CA ASP A 19 -8.52 -7.26 -5.37
C ASP A 19 -8.05 -5.90 -4.82
N MET A 20 -7.75 -5.86 -3.52
CA MET A 20 -7.16 -4.67 -2.89
C MET A 20 -5.67 -4.60 -3.25
N HIS A 21 -5.30 -3.67 -4.13
CA HIS A 21 -3.90 -3.49 -4.51
C HIS A 21 -3.14 -2.46 -3.66
N GLU A 22 -3.84 -1.43 -3.17
CA GLU A 22 -3.23 -0.34 -2.41
C GLU A 22 -4.15 0.17 -1.30
N LEU A 23 -3.56 0.61 -0.19
CA LEU A 23 -4.25 1.29 0.91
C LEU A 23 -3.45 2.51 1.36
N TRP A 24 -4.15 3.64 1.50
CA TRP A 24 -3.59 4.93 1.86
C TRP A 24 -4.33 5.49 3.06
N ILE A 25 -3.62 5.76 4.15
CA ILE A 25 -4.18 6.36 5.36
C ILE A 25 -3.44 7.69 5.56
N GLU A 26 -4.19 8.79 5.53
CA GLU A 26 -3.66 10.13 5.76
C GLU A 26 -4.32 10.73 7.01
N GLY A 27 -3.50 11.00 8.02
CA GLY A 27 -3.89 11.61 9.28
C GLY A 27 -2.64 12.09 10.03
N GLU A 28 -2.70 12.12 11.37
CA GLU A 28 -1.49 12.32 12.19
C GLU A 28 -0.45 11.23 11.94
N ASP A 29 -0.92 10.00 11.77
CA ASP A 29 -0.14 8.90 11.21
C ASP A 29 -0.47 8.72 9.73
N GLN A 30 0.56 8.49 8.93
CA GLN A 30 0.47 8.18 7.52
C GLN A 30 0.91 6.75 7.28
N VAL A 31 0.11 6.01 6.53
CA VAL A 31 0.41 4.62 6.13
C VAL A 31 0.14 4.45 4.64
N LEU A 32 1.06 3.79 3.96
CA LEU A 32 0.94 3.32 2.59
C LEU A 32 1.16 1.81 2.62
N ILE A 33 0.22 1.06 2.06
CA ILE A 33 0.38 -0.36 1.72
C ILE A 33 0.22 -0.48 0.20
N ASP A 34 1.18 -1.13 -0.45
CA ASP A 34 1.19 -1.32 -1.90
C ASP A 34 1.59 -2.77 -2.22
N ILE A 35 0.68 -3.51 -2.85
CA ILE A 35 0.89 -4.87 -3.32
C ILE A 35 1.54 -4.79 -4.71
N LEU A 36 2.87 -4.88 -4.74
CA LEU A 36 3.65 -4.80 -5.98
C LEU A 36 3.53 -6.08 -6.81
N THR A 37 3.52 -7.23 -6.13
CA THR A 37 3.25 -8.57 -6.68
C THR A 37 2.53 -9.39 -5.60
N PRO A 38 1.95 -10.57 -5.92
CA PRO A 38 1.31 -11.42 -4.91
C PRO A 38 2.23 -11.83 -3.74
N TYR A 39 3.55 -11.73 -3.91
CA TYR A 39 4.55 -12.11 -2.89
C TYR A 39 5.31 -10.92 -2.31
N ARG A 40 5.04 -9.70 -2.80
CA ARG A 40 5.78 -8.50 -2.40
C ARG A 40 4.85 -7.35 -2.08
N ILE A 41 4.76 -7.08 -0.78
CA ILE A 41 3.96 -6.00 -0.22
C ILE A 41 4.93 -4.99 0.39
N VAL A 42 4.83 -3.73 -0.04
CA VAL A 42 5.56 -2.62 0.58
C VAL A 42 4.65 -1.93 1.57
N MET A 43 5.20 -1.62 2.75
CA MET A 43 4.51 -0.84 3.77
C MET A 43 5.39 0.33 4.22
N LEU A 44 4.91 1.55 4.05
CA LEU A 44 5.53 2.75 4.60
C LEU A 44 4.66 3.28 5.74
N ALA A 45 5.29 3.70 6.84
CA ALA A 45 4.61 4.29 7.98
C ALA A 45 5.41 5.48 8.50
N GLY A 46 4.73 6.56 8.90
CA GLY A 46 5.38 7.73 9.48
C GLY A 46 4.38 8.76 9.97
N THR A 47 4.82 9.69 10.82
CA THR A 47 3.95 10.66 11.49
C THR A 47 3.95 12.04 10.85
N LYS A 48 4.85 12.27 9.87
CA LYS A 48 5.02 13.54 9.16
C LYS A 48 5.46 13.26 7.74
N GLY A 49 4.57 13.47 6.79
CA GLY A 49 4.81 13.16 5.39
C GLY A 49 3.84 13.85 4.46
N ASN A 50 4.03 13.63 3.17
CA ASN A 50 3.03 13.92 2.16
C ASN A 50 2.80 12.60 1.44
N ILE A 51 1.63 12.00 1.66
CA ILE A 51 1.31 10.68 1.15
C ILE A 51 1.35 10.63 -0.39
N ALA A 52 1.00 11.73 -1.06
CA ALA A 52 1.11 11.85 -2.51
C ALA A 52 2.57 11.79 -2.99
N ARG A 53 3.53 12.33 -2.21
CA ARG A 53 4.95 12.19 -2.51
C ARG A 53 5.42 10.75 -2.33
N TRP A 54 4.94 10.05 -1.32
CA TRP A 54 5.25 8.63 -1.14
C TRP A 54 4.71 7.80 -2.30
N ARG A 55 3.47 8.06 -2.73
CA ARG A 55 2.90 7.43 -3.92
C ARG A 55 3.75 7.67 -5.16
N HIS A 56 4.13 8.92 -5.40
CA HIS A 56 4.96 9.25 -6.54
C HIS A 56 6.30 8.50 -6.54
N SER A 57 6.96 8.42 -5.38
CA SER A 57 8.20 7.64 -5.24
C SER A 57 7.96 6.15 -5.45
N MET A 58 6.87 5.59 -4.92
CA MET A 58 6.51 4.18 -5.11
C MET A 58 6.22 3.85 -6.57
N ASP A 59 5.46 4.67 -7.28
CA ASP A 59 5.20 4.50 -8.72
C ASP A 59 6.49 4.47 -9.54
N HIS A 60 7.45 5.34 -9.19
CA HIS A 60 8.75 5.39 -9.88
C HIS A 60 9.62 4.14 -9.58
N LEU A 61 9.59 3.66 -8.34
CA LEU A 61 10.41 2.52 -7.90
C LEU A 61 9.75 1.16 -8.20
N ARG A 62 8.44 1.14 -8.47
CA ARG A 62 7.64 -0.09 -8.68
C ARG A 62 8.29 -1.09 -9.64
N PRO A 63 8.81 -0.72 -10.83
CA PRO A 63 9.41 -1.70 -11.73
C PRO A 63 10.63 -2.40 -11.12
N GLN A 64 11.48 -1.66 -10.42
CA GLN A 64 12.68 -2.19 -9.76
C GLN A 64 12.27 -3.08 -8.58
N LEU A 65 11.35 -2.58 -7.76
CA LEU A 65 10.84 -3.30 -6.62
C LEU A 65 10.01 -4.52 -7.00
N ALA A 66 9.36 -4.59 -8.17
CA ALA A 66 8.59 -5.77 -8.58
C ALA A 66 9.46 -6.86 -9.23
N THR A 67 10.58 -6.48 -9.85
CA THR A 67 11.46 -7.39 -10.62
C THR A 67 12.72 -7.81 -9.88
N THR A 68 12.99 -7.22 -8.70
CA THR A 68 14.11 -7.65 -7.86
C THR A 68 13.96 -9.14 -7.54
N GLN A 69 15.00 -9.93 -7.83
CA GLN A 69 15.00 -11.37 -7.62
C GLN A 69 14.91 -11.69 -6.12
N GLU A 70 14.06 -12.65 -5.74
CA GLU A 70 13.98 -13.11 -4.35
C GLU A 70 15.21 -13.96 -4.03
N MET A 71 15.88 -13.63 -2.92
CA MET A 71 17.03 -14.38 -2.40
C MET A 71 16.59 -15.60 -1.59
#